data_AF-A0A9W8JMY1-F1
#
_entry.id   AF-A0A9W8JMY1-F1
#
_cell.length_a   1.000
_cell.length_b   1.000
_cell.length_c   1.000
_cell.angle_alpha   90.00
_cell.angle_beta   90.00
_cell.angle_gamma   90.00
#
_symmetry.space_group_name_H-M   'P 1'
#
loop_
_entity.id
_entity.type
_entity.pdbx_description
1 polymer ?
#
loop_
_entity_poly.entity_id
_entity_poly.type
_entity_poly.pdbx_seq_one_letter_code
_entity_poly.pdbx_strand_id
1 'polypeptide(L)'
;MPVTFKVAAQDAAPVERYGYASVLESADEILGSTWGRQYRTQKVKEILQSSLPKDAISSIVAKRNGFVDTVVSAYNEHQHLVIRPDDVWIAILSQFNL
;
A
#
# COMPACT_ATOMS: atom_id res chain seq x y z
N MET A 1 26.36 -5.78 -15.11
CA MET A 1 26.18 -7.24 -14.99
C MET A 1 24.73 -7.55 -15.28
N PRO A 2 24.40 -8.45 -16.23
CA PRO A 2 23.01 -8.87 -16.42
C PRO A 2 22.59 -9.78 -15.27
N VAL A 3 21.52 -9.42 -14.57
CA VAL A 3 20.94 -10.24 -13.50
C VAL A 3 19.95 -11.19 -14.15
N THR A 4 20.28 -12.48 -14.24
CA THR A 4 19.41 -13.50 -14.81
C THR A 4 18.55 -14.11 -13.69
N PHE A 5 17.25 -13.85 -13.70
CA PHE A 5 16.30 -14.51 -12.81
C PHE A 5 15.26 -15.28 -13.65
N LYS A 6 14.74 -16.38 -13.08
CA LYS A 6 13.70 -17.17 -13.75
C LYS A 6 12.36 -16.47 -13.58
N VAL A 7 11.83 -15.94 -14.66
CA VAL A 7 10.49 -15.35 -14.71
C VAL A 7 9.47 -16.49 -14.88
N ALA A 8 8.34 -16.40 -14.18
CA ALA A 8 7.23 -17.32 -14.40
C ALA A 8 6.69 -17.17 -15.83
N ALA A 9 6.31 -18.27 -16.48
CA ALA A 9 5.76 -18.25 -17.83
C ALA A 9 4.27 -17.84 -17.89
N GLN A 10 3.71 -17.38 -16.76
CA GLN A 10 2.33 -16.94 -16.67
C GLN A 10 2.25 -15.43 -16.81
N ASP A 11 1.25 -14.97 -17.55
CA ASP A 11 0.94 -13.55 -17.65
C ASP A 11 0.44 -13.00 -16.31
N ALA A 12 0.60 -11.69 -16.13
CA ALA A 12 0.17 -11.02 -14.91
C ALA A 12 -1.35 -11.08 -14.76
N ALA A 13 -1.81 -11.54 -13.61
CA ALA A 13 -3.23 -11.55 -13.27
C ALA A 13 -3.72 -10.13 -12.93
N PRO A 14 -5.00 -9.82 -13.19
CA PRO A 14 -5.59 -8.56 -12.76
C PRO A 14 -5.69 -8.50 -11.22
N VAL A 15 -5.64 -7.28 -10.68
CA VAL A 15 -5.86 -7.05 -9.25
C VAL A 15 -7.36 -7.13 -8.96
N GLU A 16 -7.79 -8.23 -8.35
CA GLU A 16 -9.18 -8.39 -7.93
C GLU A 16 -9.44 -7.63 -6.62
N ARG A 17 -10.47 -6.77 -6.60
CA ARG A 17 -10.81 -5.96 -5.41
C ARG A 17 -11.70 -6.71 -4.39
N TYR A 18 -11.88 -8.02 -4.52
CA TYR A 18 -12.80 -8.76 -3.66
C TYR A 18 -12.40 -8.66 -2.18
N GLY A 19 -13.31 -8.16 -1.34
CA GLY A 19 -13.12 -8.05 0.10
C GLY A 19 -12.52 -6.73 0.60
N TYR A 20 -12.18 -5.78 -0.27
CA TYR A 20 -11.89 -4.41 0.15
C TYR A 20 -13.20 -3.69 0.41
N ALA A 21 -13.37 -3.18 1.64
CA ALA A 21 -14.51 -2.35 2.02
C ALA A 21 -14.68 -1.19 1.03
N SER A 22 -15.93 -0.70 0.93
CA SER A 22 -16.39 0.46 0.16
C SER A 22 -15.29 1.43 -0.32
N VAL A 23 -15.40 1.86 -1.58
CA VAL A 23 -14.55 2.93 -2.17
C VAL A 23 -14.33 4.02 -1.13
N LEU A 24 -13.08 4.17 -0.69
CA LEU A 24 -12.71 5.22 0.25
C LEU A 24 -12.74 6.53 -0.52
N GLU A 25 -13.38 7.55 0.04
CA GLU A 25 -13.56 8.85 -0.62
C GLU A 25 -12.62 9.92 -0.05
N SER A 26 -12.06 9.66 1.14
CA SER A 26 -11.20 10.62 1.83
C SER A 26 -9.93 9.99 2.40
N ALA A 27 -8.86 10.79 2.50
CA ALA A 27 -7.62 10.42 3.17
C ALA A 27 -7.85 10.09 4.66
N ASP A 28 -8.86 10.69 5.27
CA ASP A 28 -9.24 10.42 6.67
C ASP A 28 -9.83 9.01 6.84
N GLU A 29 -10.61 8.54 5.87
CA GLU A 29 -11.15 7.19 5.87
C GLU A 29 -10.05 6.14 5.64
N ILE A 30 -9.05 6.45 4.81
CA ILE A 30 -7.84 5.63 4.64
C ILE A 30 -7.08 5.53 5.97
N LEU A 31 -6.89 6.65 6.67
CA LEU A 31 -6.20 6.67 7.94
C LEU A 31 -6.96 5.87 9.01
N GLY A 32 -8.28 6.06 9.09
CA GLY A 32 -9.14 5.37 10.03
C GLY A 32 -9.18 3.85 9.81
N SER A 33 -9.19 3.41 8.56
CA SER A 33 -9.21 1.98 8.20
C SER A 33 -7.85 1.29 8.45
N THR A 34 -6.72 1.96 8.23
CA THR A 34 -5.38 1.40 8.46
C THR A 34 -4.99 1.35 9.93
N TRP A 35 -5.26 2.42 10.68
CA TRP A 35 -4.79 2.59 12.06
C TRP A 35 -5.79 2.04 13.10
N GLY A 36 -7.03 1.74 12.70
CA GLY A 36 -7.99 0.95 13.47
C GLY A 36 -8.32 1.53 14.85
N ARG A 37 -8.14 0.75 15.93
CA ARG A 37 -8.51 1.17 17.31
C ARG A 37 -7.76 2.42 17.75
N GLN A 38 -6.51 2.58 17.31
CA GLN A 38 -5.68 3.73 17.69
C GLN A 38 -6.19 5.03 17.09
N TYR A 39 -6.77 5.02 15.89
CA TYR A 39 -7.45 6.18 15.31
C TYR A 39 -8.61 6.67 16.18
N ARG A 40 -9.33 5.75 16.85
CA ARG A 40 -10.44 6.09 17.75
C ARG A 40 -10.01 6.46 19.16
N THR A 41 -8.87 5.94 19.64
CA THR A 41 -8.39 6.17 21.02
C THR A 41 -7.37 7.29 21.13
N GLN A 42 -6.52 7.50 20.12
CA GLN A 42 -5.73 8.72 19.99
C GLN A 42 -6.62 9.77 19.32
N LYS A 43 -6.73 10.95 19.91
CA LYS A 43 -7.48 12.07 19.34
C LYS A 43 -6.76 12.59 18.09
N VAL A 44 -6.86 11.89 16.97
CA VAL A 44 -6.56 12.47 15.67
C VAL A 44 -7.61 13.55 15.47
N LYS A 45 -7.21 14.81 15.65
CA LYS A 45 -8.13 15.95 15.66
C LYS A 45 -8.50 16.38 14.24
N GLU A 46 -7.51 16.35 13.36
CA GLU A 46 -7.64 16.69 11.94
C GLU A 46 -6.39 16.23 11.17
N ILE A 47 -6.54 16.01 9.86
CA ILE A 47 -5.41 15.86 8.93
C ILE A 47 -4.95 17.26 8.53
N LEU A 48 -3.69 17.59 8.82
CA LEU A 48 -3.11 18.90 8.47
C LEU A 48 -2.85 19.03 6.96
N GLN A 49 -2.35 17.96 6.35
CA GLN A 49 -2.03 17.92 4.92
C GLN A 49 -2.04 16.47 4.42
N SER A 50 -2.56 16.27 3.21
CA SER A 50 -2.49 15.00 2.49
C SER A 50 -1.81 15.23 1.14
N SER A 51 -0.88 14.35 0.78
CA SER A 51 -0.29 14.29 -0.56
C SER A 51 -1.13 13.45 -1.54
N LEU A 52 -2.19 12.81 -1.06
CA LEU A 52 -3.03 11.94 -1.89
C LEU A 52 -3.92 12.77 -2.83
N PRO A 53 -3.81 12.59 -4.16
CA PRO A 53 -4.75 13.19 -5.10
C PRO A 53 -6.13 12.57 -4.92
N LYS A 54 -7.19 13.39 -4.97
CA LYS A 54 -8.58 12.93 -4.81
C LYS A 54 -8.94 11.78 -5.76
N ASP A 55 -8.50 11.87 -7.01
CA ASP A 55 -8.78 10.87 -8.05
C ASP A 55 -8.11 9.53 -7.74
N ALA A 56 -6.94 9.56 -7.08
CA ALA A 56 -6.19 8.38 -6.72
C ALA A 56 -6.74 7.66 -5.48
N ILE A 57 -7.53 8.32 -4.63
CA ILE A 57 -8.11 7.71 -3.40
C ILE A 57 -8.93 6.48 -3.76
N SER A 58 -9.69 6.54 -4.85
CA SER A 58 -10.49 5.41 -5.36
C SER A 58 -9.65 4.18 -5.78
N SER A 59 -8.35 4.38 -6.02
CA SER A 59 -7.39 3.33 -6.41
C SER A 59 -6.57 2.79 -5.24
N ILE A 60 -6.66 3.44 -4.07
CA ILE A 60 -5.86 3.10 -2.90
C ILE A 60 -6.57 2.03 -2.08
N VAL A 61 -5.78 1.06 -1.63
CA VAL A 61 -6.22 -0.01 -0.75
C VAL A 61 -5.57 0.18 0.61
N ALA A 62 -6.38 0.43 1.63
CA ALA A 62 -5.92 0.58 2.99
C ALA A 62 -5.51 -0.78 3.60
N LYS A 63 -4.25 -0.86 4.08
CA LYS A 63 -3.69 -2.01 4.79
C LYS A 63 -2.82 -1.52 5.94
N ARG A 64 -2.84 -2.25 7.07
CA ARG A 64 -2.02 -1.90 8.25
C ARG A 64 -0.52 -2.08 8.00
N ASN A 65 -0.14 -3.14 7.28
CA ASN A 65 1.24 -3.40 6.85
C ASN A 65 1.32 -3.37 5.32
N GLY A 66 0.84 -2.27 4.72
CA GLY A 66 0.57 -2.21 3.27
C GLY A 66 1.73 -2.64 2.38
N PHE A 67 2.97 -2.26 2.68
CA PHE A 67 4.11 -2.70 1.88
C PHE A 67 4.27 -4.23 1.87
N VAL A 68 4.30 -4.87 3.04
CA VAL A 68 4.49 -6.33 3.16
C VAL A 68 3.28 -7.07 2.60
N ASP A 69 2.08 -6.64 2.98
CA ASP A 69 0.83 -7.27 2.54
C ASP A 69 0.71 -7.21 1.01
N THR A 70 1.01 -6.07 0.38
CA THR A 70 0.98 -5.92 -1.08
C THR A 70 2.02 -6.81 -1.77
N VAL A 71 3.25 -6.89 -1.25
CA VAL A 71 4.30 -7.75 -1.84
C VAL A 71 3.88 -9.22 -1.80
N VAL A 72 3.37 -9.68 -0.65
CA VAL A 72 2.94 -11.08 -0.46
C VAL A 72 1.74 -11.40 -1.34
N SER A 73 0.71 -10.55 -1.36
CA SER A 73 -0.46 -10.74 -2.22
C SER A 73 -0.08 -10.75 -3.70
N ALA A 74 0.73 -9.78 -4.15
CA ALA A 74 1.11 -9.71 -5.55
C ALA A 74 1.93 -10.92 -6.01
N TYR A 75 2.80 -11.44 -5.14
CA TYR A 75 3.55 -12.66 -5.42
C TYR A 75 2.63 -13.88 -5.53
N ASN A 76 1.72 -14.06 -4.57
CA ASN A 76 0.82 -15.22 -4.51
C ASN A 76 -0.24 -15.22 -5.62
N GLU A 77 -0.70 -14.05 -6.03
CA GLU A 77 -1.75 -13.88 -7.05
C GLU A 77 -1.19 -13.62 -8.45
N HIS A 78 0.13 -13.76 -8.64
CA HIS A 78 0.80 -13.52 -9.93
C HIS A 78 0.53 -12.11 -10.51
N GLN A 79 0.47 -11.09 -9.66
CA GLN A 79 0.24 -9.70 -10.06
C GLN A 79 1.56 -9.02 -10.46
N HIS A 80 1.45 -8.06 -11.38
CA HIS A 80 2.60 -7.25 -11.79
C HIS A 80 2.89 -6.12 -10.80
N LEU A 81 3.81 -6.38 -9.86
CA LEU A 81 4.25 -5.41 -8.87
C LEU A 81 5.50 -4.66 -9.35
N VAL A 82 5.41 -3.33 -9.40
CA VAL A 82 6.55 -2.45 -9.67
C VAL A 82 6.95 -1.74 -8.39
N ILE A 83 8.17 -1.99 -7.93
CA ILE A 83 8.76 -1.30 -6.78
C ILE A 83 9.94 -0.49 -7.29
N ARG A 84 9.96 0.80 -6.99
CA ARG A 84 11.13 1.62 -7.24
C ARG A 84 12.18 1.35 -6.15
N PRO A 85 13.46 1.12 -6.52
CA PRO A 85 14.50 0.85 -5.54
C PRO A 85 14.73 2.02 -4.57
N ASP A 86 14.57 3.27 -5.03
CA ASP A 86 14.73 4.46 -4.19
C ASP A 86 13.73 4.47 -3.02
N ASP A 87 12.47 4.12 -3.30
CA ASP A 87 11.40 4.11 -2.32
C ASP A 87 11.65 3.04 -1.23
N VAL A 88 12.26 1.91 -1.61
CA VAL A 88 12.69 0.86 -0.67
C VAL A 88 13.80 1.36 0.24
N TRP A 89 14.83 2.01 -0.32
CA TRP A 89 15.93 2.55 0.45
C TRP A 89 15.46 3.62 1.43
N ILE A 90 14.58 4.53 1.01
CA ILE A 90 13.99 5.56 1.88
C ILE A 90 13.16 4.91 3.00
N ALA A 91 12.36 3.87 2.68
CA ALA A 91 11.58 3.15 3.69
C ALA A 91 12.47 2.48 4.75
N ILE A 92 13.54 1.79 4.33
CA ILE A 92 14.51 1.16 5.23
C ILE A 92 15.18 2.21 6.11
N LEU A 93 15.77 3.24 5.49
CA LEU A 93 16.51 4.27 6.23
C LEU A 93 15.61 5.00 7.23
N SER A 94 14.38 5.35 6.87
CA SER A 94 13.45 6.03 7.80
C SER A 94 13.07 5.19 9.02
N GLN A 95 13.01 3.86 8.90
CA GLN A 95 12.68 2.96 10.01
C GLN A 95 13.86 2.68 10.93
N PHE A 96 15.10 2.68 10.39
CA PHE A 96 16.32 2.41 11.17
C PHE A 96 16.99 3.66 11.73
N ASN A 97 16.59 4.86 11.28
CA ASN A 97 17.14 6.13 11.76
C ASN A 97 16.41 6.66 13.00
N LEU A 98 16.00 5.75 13.89
CA LEU A 98 15.40 6.03 15.20
C LEU A 98 16.40 6.71 16.14
#